data_AF-A0A918T4N6-F1
#
_entry.id   AF-A0A918T4N6-F1
#
_cell.length_a   1.000
_cell.length_b   1.000
_cell.length_c   1.000
_cell.angle_alpha   90.00
_cell.angle_beta   90.00
_cell.angle_gamma   90.00
#
_symmetry.space_group_name_H-M   'P 1'
#
loop_
_entity.id
_entity.type
_entity.pdbx_description
1 polymer ?
#
loop_
_entity_poly.entity_id
_entity_poly.type
_entity_poly.pdbx_seq_one_letter_code
_entity_poly.pdbx_strand_id
1 'polypeptide(L)'
;MGFAHVMANFDPVGWIVFLTLVLMSVMSIYWIVMNFFKNMRLKSSSDRVVSTFWETPNAQDAIRYMEEQPRSEPFSKIALDAAQAAAHHQRHEGSRLVESLNRSEFVDRALRQAVTRESGRLESGLTVLATVGATAPFVGLLGTVWGIYHALVKIGATGQASIDAVAGPVGEALIMTAIGLFVAIPAVLAYNFFVRLNRVTNNKFDTFAHDLHDFFATGSRVGELAAKR
;
A
#
# COMPACT_ATOMS: atom_id res chain seq x y z
N MET A 1 5.20 8.46 40.12
CA MET A 1 5.71 7.21 39.53
C MET A 1 5.54 7.32 38.03
N GLY A 2 6.63 7.23 37.26
CA GLY A 2 6.62 7.48 35.81
C GLY A 2 7.09 6.27 35.01
N PHE A 3 7.10 6.37 33.68
CA PHE A 3 7.55 5.34 32.74
C PHE A 3 8.89 4.68 33.11
N ALA A 4 9.80 5.44 33.74
CA ALA A 4 11.09 4.94 34.19
C ALA A 4 11.01 3.92 35.34
N HIS A 5 10.00 4.02 36.21
CA HIS A 5 9.78 3.06 37.30
C HIS A 5 9.12 1.76 36.78
N VAL A 6 8.26 1.89 35.77
CA VAL A 6 7.64 0.77 35.05
C VAL A 6 8.70 -0.10 34.35
N MET A 7 9.62 0.54 33.63
CA MET A 7 10.71 -0.17 32.93
C MET A 7 11.69 -0.85 33.89
N ALA A 8 11.89 -0.31 35.10
CA ALA A 8 12.76 -0.90 36.11
C ALA A 8 12.19 -2.18 36.74
N ASN A 9 10.87 -2.39 36.65
CA ASN A 9 10.18 -3.58 37.17
C ASN A 9 9.72 -4.54 36.04
N PHE A 10 10.15 -4.35 34.79
CA PHE A 10 9.76 -5.22 33.70
C PHE A 10 10.51 -6.55 33.72
N ASP A 11 9.72 -7.61 33.84
CA ASP A 11 10.10 -8.97 33.49
C ASP A 11 10.44 -9.12 31.99
N PRO A 12 11.15 -10.19 31.60
CA PRO A 12 11.49 -10.46 30.21
C PRO A 12 10.30 -10.43 29.23
N VAL A 13 9.13 -10.93 29.64
CA VAL A 13 7.92 -10.91 28.80
C VAL A 13 7.40 -9.48 28.57
N GLY A 14 7.43 -8.64 29.61
CA GLY A 14 7.04 -7.22 29.48
C GLY A 14 7.93 -6.47 28.50
N TRP A 15 9.25 -6.72 28.55
CA TRP A 15 10.20 -6.19 27.58
C TRP A 15 9.93 -6.66 26.16
N ILE A 16 9.62 -7.94 25.95
CA ILE A 16 9.30 -8.48 24.62
C ILE A 16 8.05 -7.79 24.05
N VAL A 17 6.98 -7.66 24.84
CA VAL A 17 5.74 -6.99 24.42
C VAL A 17 6.01 -5.53 24.06
N PHE A 18 6.73 -4.80 24.92
CA PHE A 18 7.08 -3.40 24.69
C PHE A 18 7.90 -3.21 23.43
N LEU A 19 8.97 -3.99 23.25
CA LEU A 19 9.83 -3.92 22.06
C LEU A 19 9.06 -4.26 20.78
N THR A 20 8.14 -5.22 20.87
CA THR A 20 7.25 -5.56 19.74
C THR A 20 6.37 -4.37 19.36
N LEU A 21 5.73 -3.70 20.33
CA LEU A 21 4.93 -2.50 20.08
C LEU A 21 5.75 -1.35 19.49
N VAL A 22 6.96 -1.13 19.99
CA VAL A 22 7.89 -0.11 19.46
C VAL A 22 8.26 -0.43 18.02
N LEU A 23 8.61 -1.68 17.72
CA LEU A 23 8.94 -2.12 16.36
C LEU A 23 7.74 -1.96 15.40
N MET A 24 6.54 -2.34 15.83
CA MET A 24 5.30 -2.13 15.07
C MET A 24 5.03 -0.64 14.82
N SER A 25 5.28 0.21 15.81
CA SER A 25 5.12 1.67 15.69
C SER A 25 6.08 2.26 14.64
N VAL A 26 7.37 1.91 14.72
CA VAL A 26 8.39 2.40 13.79
C VAL A 26 8.09 1.93 12.36
N MET A 27 7.73 0.65 12.18
CA MET A 27 7.35 0.11 10.87
C MET A 27 6.10 0.81 10.30
N SER A 28 5.10 1.06 11.15
CA SER A 28 3.89 1.78 10.75
C SER A 28 4.23 3.18 10.25
N ILE A 29 4.95 3.98 11.05
CA ILE A 29 5.31 5.36 10.69
C ILE A 29 6.16 5.38 9.41
N TYR A 30 7.15 4.49 9.28
CA TYR A 30 7.95 4.36 8.07
C TYR A 30 7.09 4.16 6.82
N TRP A 31 6.16 3.20 6.87
CA TRP A 31 5.28 2.91 5.73
C TRP A 31 4.26 4.01 5.44
N ILE A 32 3.80 4.72 6.47
CA ILE A 32 2.92 5.88 6.31
C ILE A 32 3.64 6.97 5.53
N VAL A 33 4.84 7.34 5.98
CA VAL A 33 5.64 8.41 5.37
C VAL A 33 6.03 8.03 3.93
N MET A 34 6.50 6.80 3.72
CA MET A 34 6.89 6.30 2.41
C MET A 34 5.71 6.31 1.42
N ASN A 35 4.55 5.79 1.81
CA ASN A 35 3.36 5.79 0.94
C ASN A 35 2.82 7.20 0.69
N PHE A 36 2.91 8.09 1.67
CA PHE A 36 2.52 9.49 1.51
C PHE A 36 3.32 10.18 0.41
N PHE A 37 4.66 10.11 0.48
CA PHE A 37 5.52 10.70 -0.55
C PHE A 37 5.36 10.01 -1.91
N LYS A 38 5.25 8.68 -1.94
CA LYS A 38 5.00 7.89 -3.16
C LYS A 38 3.73 8.38 -3.86
N ASN A 39 2.62 8.48 -3.12
CA ASN A 39 1.33 8.87 -3.67
C ASN A 39 1.29 10.36 -4.08
N MET A 40 1.95 11.24 -3.31
CA MET A 40 2.03 12.66 -3.64
C MET A 40 2.82 12.91 -4.93
N ARG A 41 3.95 12.22 -5.10
CA ARG A 41 4.73 12.25 -6.35
C ARG A 41 3.96 11.65 -7.52
N LEU A 42 3.28 10.52 -7.30
CA LEU A 42 2.49 9.84 -8.32
C LEU A 42 1.39 10.75 -8.87
N LYS A 43 0.59 11.36 -7.99
CA LYS A 43 -0.52 12.23 -8.39
C LYS A 43 -0.08 13.35 -9.34
N SER A 44 1.02 14.04 -9.02
CA SER A 44 1.52 15.14 -9.86
C SER A 44 2.17 14.66 -11.14
N SER A 45 2.85 13.51 -11.12
CA SER A 45 3.56 12.99 -12.29
C SER A 45 2.61 12.37 -13.30
N SER A 46 1.62 11.60 -12.84
CA SER A 46 0.73 10.83 -13.70
C SER A 46 -0.16 11.72 -14.57
N ASP A 47 -0.74 12.78 -14.02
CA ASP A 47 -1.61 13.67 -14.81
C ASP A 47 -0.80 14.35 -15.94
N ARG A 48 0.46 14.71 -15.68
CA ARG A 48 1.38 15.25 -16.70
C ARG A 48 1.73 14.20 -17.75
N VAL A 49 2.15 13.01 -17.33
CA VAL A 49 2.57 11.93 -18.24
C VAL A 49 1.44 11.51 -19.17
N VAL A 50 0.22 11.37 -18.64
CA VAL A 50 -0.97 11.06 -19.45
C VAL A 50 -1.30 12.20 -20.40
N SER A 51 -1.26 13.47 -19.97
CA SER A 51 -1.53 14.61 -20.88
C SER A 51 -0.54 14.68 -22.04
N THR A 52 0.76 14.58 -21.77
CA THR A 52 1.81 14.66 -22.79
C THR A 52 1.73 13.50 -23.78
N PHE A 53 1.32 12.31 -23.33
CA PHE A 53 1.06 11.18 -24.23
C PHE A 53 0.04 11.53 -25.31
N TRP A 54 -1.09 12.12 -24.91
CA TRP A 54 -2.19 12.44 -25.82
C TRP A 54 -1.96 13.70 -26.66
N GLU A 55 -1.11 14.61 -26.20
CA GLU A 55 -0.72 15.81 -26.96
C GLU A 55 0.33 15.52 -28.04
N THR A 56 1.02 14.38 -27.96
CA THR A 56 2.08 14.03 -28.90
C THR A 56 1.46 13.53 -30.22
N PRO A 57 1.77 14.15 -31.37
CA PRO A 57 1.13 13.84 -32.65
C PRO A 57 1.54 12.49 -33.26
N ASN A 58 2.62 11.87 -32.77
CA ASN A 58 3.15 10.62 -33.28
C ASN A 58 3.31 9.58 -32.15
N ALA A 59 2.87 8.34 -32.41
CA ALA A 59 2.97 7.23 -31.46
C ALA A 59 4.42 6.91 -31.07
N GLN A 60 5.38 7.07 -31.98
CA GLN A 60 6.80 6.82 -31.68
C GLN A 60 7.37 7.82 -30.68
N ASP A 61 7.04 9.11 -30.84
CA ASP A 61 7.50 10.16 -29.92
C ASP A 61 6.86 10.00 -28.54
N ALA A 62 5.58 9.59 -28.51
CA ALA A 62 4.86 9.29 -27.27
C ALA A 62 5.50 8.11 -26.52
N ILE A 63 5.86 7.03 -27.21
CA ILE A 63 6.56 5.86 -26.64
C ILE A 63 7.92 6.27 -26.08
N ARG A 64 8.71 7.04 -26.85
CA ARG A 64 10.03 7.51 -26.40
C ARG A 64 9.94 8.37 -25.14
N TYR A 65 8.96 9.27 -25.07
CA TYR A 65 8.71 10.04 -23.85
C TYR A 65 8.38 9.15 -22.65
N MET A 66 7.66 8.04 -22.85
CA MET A 66 7.36 7.06 -21.81
C MET A 66 8.59 6.26 -21.37
N GLU A 67 9.53 5.97 -22.27
CA GLU A 67 10.81 5.32 -21.93
C GLU A 67 11.69 6.19 -21.05
N GLU A 68 11.64 7.52 -21.24
CA GLU A 68 12.37 8.51 -20.46
C GLU A 68 11.79 8.71 -19.04
N GLN A 69 10.58 8.21 -18.77
CA GLN A 69 9.95 8.32 -17.45
C GLN A 69 10.60 7.41 -16.38
N PRO A 70 10.65 7.85 -15.11
CA PRO A 70 11.18 7.05 -14.01
C PRO A 70 10.52 5.68 -13.89
N ARG A 71 11.28 4.67 -13.44
CA ARG A 71 10.74 3.31 -13.20
C ARG A 71 9.60 3.25 -12.18
N SER A 72 9.45 4.29 -11.35
CA SER A 72 8.36 4.42 -10.38
C SER A 72 7.06 4.98 -10.95
N GLU A 73 7.05 5.43 -12.20
CA GLU A 73 5.87 6.00 -12.85
C GLU A 73 5.08 4.88 -13.55
N PRO A 74 3.85 4.56 -13.12
CA PRO A 74 3.12 3.39 -13.58
C PRO A 74 2.43 3.57 -14.94
N PHE A 75 1.97 4.78 -15.30
CA PHE A 75 1.23 5.00 -16.55
C PHE A 75 2.12 4.76 -17.77
N SER A 76 3.37 5.18 -17.72
CA SER A 76 4.38 4.91 -18.74
C SER A 76 4.63 3.42 -18.91
N LYS A 77 4.65 2.63 -17.83
CA LYS A 77 4.81 1.16 -17.93
C LYS A 77 3.60 0.50 -18.56
N ILE A 78 2.40 0.97 -18.27
CA ILE A 78 1.17 0.48 -18.91
C ILE A 78 1.19 0.82 -20.42
N ALA A 79 1.58 2.04 -20.78
CA ALA A 79 1.69 2.48 -22.17
C ALA A 79 2.75 1.69 -22.96
N LEU A 80 3.93 1.47 -22.37
CA LEU A 80 5.03 0.72 -23.00
C LEU A 80 4.67 -0.76 -23.22
N ASP A 81 4.03 -1.41 -22.25
CA ASP A 81 3.57 -2.80 -22.39
C ASP A 81 2.53 -2.92 -23.52
N ALA A 82 1.60 -1.95 -23.63
CA ALA A 82 0.62 -1.91 -24.71
C ALA A 82 1.28 -1.70 -26.08
N ALA A 83 2.22 -0.77 -26.18
CA ALA A 83 2.97 -0.49 -27.40
C ALA A 83 3.81 -1.71 -27.84
N GLN A 84 4.48 -2.37 -26.91
CA GLN A 84 5.27 -3.57 -27.18
C GLN A 84 4.36 -4.71 -27.66
N ALA A 85 3.19 -4.89 -27.05
CA ALA A 85 2.22 -5.90 -27.46
C ALA A 85 1.69 -5.63 -28.88
N ALA A 86 1.35 -4.38 -29.20
CA ALA A 86 0.91 -3.97 -30.53
C ALA A 86 2.00 -4.21 -31.60
N ALA A 87 3.26 -3.90 -31.29
CA ALA A 87 4.39 -4.09 -32.20
C ALA A 87 4.75 -5.58 -32.40
N HIS A 88 4.59 -6.43 -31.38
CA HIS A 88 4.87 -7.86 -31.47
C HIS A 88 3.92 -8.56 -32.45
N HIS A 89 2.65 -8.15 -32.48
CA HIS A 89 1.64 -8.70 -33.40
C HIS A 89 1.96 -8.35 -34.86
N GLN A 90 2.32 -7.08 -35.15
CA GLN A 90 2.74 -6.64 -36.49
C GLN A 90 3.93 -7.43 -37.07
N ARG A 91 4.85 -7.91 -36.22
CA ARG A 91 6.02 -8.70 -36.66
C ARG A 91 5.70 -10.17 -36.93
N HIS A 92 4.57 -10.68 -36.47
CA HIS A 92 4.19 -12.10 -36.56
C HIS A 92 2.96 -12.36 -37.44
N GLU A 93 2.46 -11.36 -38.17
CA GLU A 93 1.36 -11.48 -39.17
C GLU A 93 1.65 -12.47 -40.34
N GLY A 94 2.81 -13.15 -40.36
CA GLY A 94 3.18 -14.13 -41.40
C GLY A 94 3.02 -15.61 -41.02
N SER A 95 2.67 -15.97 -39.78
CA SER A 95 2.55 -17.37 -39.35
C SER A 95 1.09 -17.72 -39.06
N ARG A 96 0.49 -18.56 -39.92
CA ARG A 96 -0.95 -18.96 -39.99
C ARG A 96 -1.54 -19.61 -38.71
N LEU A 97 -0.80 -19.64 -37.59
CA LEU A 97 -1.28 -20.02 -36.26
C LEU A 97 -1.59 -18.82 -35.34
N VAL A 98 -1.19 -17.60 -35.70
CA VAL A 98 -1.42 -16.35 -34.95
C VAL A 98 -2.75 -15.67 -35.36
N GLU A 99 -3.38 -16.18 -36.42
CA GLU A 99 -4.59 -15.60 -37.04
C GLU A 99 -5.86 -15.73 -36.17
N SER A 100 -5.82 -16.48 -35.06
CA SER A 100 -6.96 -16.66 -34.15
C SER A 100 -6.96 -15.78 -32.91
N LEU A 101 -5.86 -15.08 -32.59
CA LEU A 101 -5.84 -14.06 -31.54
C LEU A 101 -5.90 -12.69 -32.21
N ASN A 102 -7.10 -12.10 -32.19
CA ASN A 102 -7.36 -10.76 -32.69
C ASN A 102 -6.35 -9.79 -32.03
N ARG A 103 -5.70 -8.91 -32.80
CA ARG A 103 -4.71 -7.94 -32.31
C ARG A 103 -5.22 -7.17 -31.08
N SER A 104 -6.52 -6.87 -31.06
CA SER A 104 -7.21 -6.25 -29.93
C SER A 104 -7.19 -7.09 -28.65
N GLU A 105 -7.34 -8.41 -28.75
CA GLU A 105 -7.32 -9.33 -27.61
C GLU A 105 -5.92 -9.47 -27.01
N PHE A 106 -4.88 -9.48 -27.86
CA PHE A 106 -3.50 -9.52 -27.39
C PHE A 106 -3.11 -8.23 -26.64
N VAL A 107 -3.51 -7.06 -27.16
CA VAL A 107 -3.27 -5.77 -26.50
C VAL A 107 -4.09 -5.64 -25.21
N ASP A 108 -5.36 -6.06 -25.19
CA ASP A 108 -6.21 -6.08 -23.98
C ASP A 108 -5.57 -6.95 -22.88
N ARG A 109 -5.08 -8.14 -23.24
CA ARG A 109 -4.39 -9.01 -22.28
C ARG A 109 -3.13 -8.37 -21.71
N ALA A 110 -2.31 -7.73 -22.54
CA ALA A 110 -1.10 -7.04 -22.10
C ALA A 110 -1.43 -5.88 -21.15
N LEU A 111 -2.45 -5.09 -21.48
CA LEU A 111 -2.95 -3.99 -20.66
C LEU A 111 -3.46 -4.49 -19.30
N ARG A 112 -4.32 -5.51 -19.27
CA ARG A 112 -4.81 -6.11 -18.01
C ARG A 112 -3.67 -6.60 -17.12
N GLN A 113 -2.66 -7.23 -17.71
CA GLN A 113 -1.48 -7.70 -16.99
C GLN A 113 -0.67 -6.52 -16.42
N ALA A 114 -0.48 -5.46 -17.22
CA ALA A 114 0.23 -4.26 -16.79
C ALA A 114 -0.51 -3.54 -15.65
N VAL A 115 -1.83 -3.32 -15.80
CA VAL A 115 -2.68 -2.71 -14.77
C VAL A 115 -2.64 -3.52 -13.47
N THR A 116 -2.76 -4.85 -13.55
CA THR A 116 -2.69 -5.73 -12.37
C THR A 116 -1.34 -5.61 -11.66
N ARG A 117 -0.25 -5.61 -12.43
CA ARG A 117 1.12 -5.50 -11.90
C ARG A 117 1.36 -4.15 -11.22
N GLU A 118 0.96 -3.04 -11.85
CA GLU A 118 1.14 -1.71 -11.27
C GLU A 118 0.19 -1.47 -10.08
N SER A 119 -1.02 -2.00 -10.11
CA SER A 119 -1.95 -2.00 -8.96
C SER A 119 -1.34 -2.71 -7.75
N GLY A 120 -0.74 -3.90 -7.95
CA GLY A 120 -0.05 -4.61 -6.87
C GLY A 120 1.14 -3.83 -6.28
N ARG A 121 1.84 -3.02 -7.07
CA ARG A 121 2.92 -2.14 -6.57
C ARG A 121 2.38 -1.01 -5.69
N LEU A 122 1.15 -0.54 -5.92
CA LEU A 122 0.51 0.46 -5.06
C LEU A 122 0.19 -0.11 -3.68
N GLU A 123 -0.10 -1.41 -3.58
CA GLU A 123 -0.44 -2.10 -2.33
C GLU A 123 0.76 -2.38 -1.41
N SER A 124 1.98 -2.15 -1.90
CA SER A 124 3.20 -2.37 -1.12
C SER A 124 3.18 -1.59 0.20
N GLY A 125 3.30 -2.34 1.31
CA GLY A 125 3.29 -1.81 2.67
C GLY A 125 1.92 -1.69 3.33
N LEU A 126 0.83 -1.79 2.57
CA LEU A 126 -0.52 -1.77 3.14
C LEU A 126 -0.78 -2.98 4.02
N THR A 127 -0.23 -4.15 3.65
CA THR A 127 -0.31 -5.35 4.48
C THR A 127 0.30 -5.12 5.86
N VAL A 128 1.44 -4.43 5.95
CA VAL A 128 2.07 -4.12 7.25
C VAL A 128 1.19 -3.20 8.07
N LEU A 129 0.64 -2.14 7.48
CA LEU A 129 -0.27 -1.23 8.18
C LEU A 129 -1.55 -1.94 8.65
N ALA A 130 -2.11 -2.81 7.83
CA ALA A 130 -3.28 -3.62 8.18
C ALA A 130 -2.98 -4.59 9.34
N THR A 131 -1.86 -5.32 9.26
CA THR A 131 -1.43 -6.24 10.31
C THR A 131 -1.17 -5.48 11.61
N VAL A 132 -0.43 -4.38 11.57
CA VAL A 132 -0.14 -3.57 12.77
C VAL A 132 -1.43 -3.02 13.37
N GLY A 133 -2.31 -2.46 12.55
CA GLY A 133 -3.60 -1.93 12.99
C GLY A 133 -4.51 -2.99 13.64
N ALA A 134 -4.50 -4.22 13.13
CA ALA A 134 -5.31 -5.31 13.65
C ALA A 134 -4.70 -5.96 14.91
N THR A 135 -3.36 -6.06 15.00
CA THR A 135 -2.69 -6.87 16.03
C THR A 135 -2.13 -6.07 17.20
N ALA A 136 -1.75 -4.80 17.02
CA ALA A 136 -1.16 -3.98 18.09
C ALA A 136 -2.04 -3.85 19.35
N PRO A 137 -3.38 -3.73 19.27
CA PRO A 137 -4.23 -3.68 20.46
C PRO A 137 -4.14 -4.97 21.28
N PHE A 138 -4.07 -6.12 20.61
CA PHE A 138 -3.96 -7.43 21.27
C PHE A 138 -2.59 -7.65 21.89
N VAL A 139 -1.52 -7.14 21.26
CA VAL A 139 -0.19 -7.14 21.86
C VAL A 139 -0.17 -6.28 23.13
N GLY A 140 -0.81 -5.10 23.11
CA GLY A 140 -0.98 -4.26 24.29
C GLY A 140 -1.76 -4.97 25.41
N LEU A 141 -2.88 -5.60 25.07
CA LEU A 141 -3.71 -6.39 25.99
C LEU A 141 -2.93 -7.55 26.61
N LEU A 142 -2.10 -8.25 25.82
CA LEU A 142 -1.22 -9.30 26.33
C LEU A 142 -0.27 -8.74 27.42
N GLY A 143 0.31 -7.57 27.18
CA GLY A 143 1.13 -6.87 28.17
C GLY A 143 0.37 -6.58 29.46
N THR A 144 -0.90 -6.19 29.37
CA THR A 144 -1.70 -5.89 30.57
C THR A 144 -2.06 -7.13 31.35
N VAL A 145 -2.46 -8.20 30.65
CA VAL A 145 -2.79 -9.49 31.27
C VAL A 145 -1.58 -10.05 31.99
N TRP A 146 -0.40 -9.98 31.36
CA TRP A 146 0.84 -10.43 31.99
C TRP A 146 1.23 -9.59 33.20
N GLY A 147 1.13 -8.25 33.11
CA GLY A 147 1.43 -7.35 34.22
C GLY A 147 0.54 -7.60 35.45
N ILE A 148 -0.76 -7.77 35.22
CA ILE A 148 -1.71 -8.10 36.29
C ILE A 148 -1.41 -9.49 36.87
N TYR A 149 -1.10 -10.48 36.03
CA TYR A 149 -0.73 -11.82 36.48
C TYR A 149 0.48 -11.79 37.42
N HIS A 150 1.56 -11.10 37.04
CA HIS A 150 2.77 -11.02 37.85
C HIS A 150 2.50 -10.29 39.18
N ALA A 151 1.70 -9.23 39.16
CA ALA A 151 1.28 -8.53 40.37
C ALA A 151 0.54 -9.44 41.36
N LEU A 152 -0.41 -10.24 40.86
CA LEU A 152 -1.18 -11.18 41.68
C LEU A 152 -0.30 -12.30 42.26
N VAL A 153 0.66 -12.81 41.50
CA VAL A 153 1.63 -13.81 41.99
C VAL A 153 2.46 -13.24 43.14
N LYS A 154 2.94 -12.01 43.02
CA LYS A 154 3.72 -11.32 44.06
C LYS A 154 2.89 -11.09 45.34
N ILE A 155 1.63 -10.71 45.21
CA ILE A 155 0.70 -10.56 46.35
C ILE A 155 0.44 -11.92 47.02
N GLY A 156 0.19 -12.96 46.22
CA GLY A 156 0.00 -14.32 46.74
C GLY A 156 1.22 -14.85 47.50
N ALA A 157 2.43 -14.53 47.04
CA ALA A 157 3.67 -14.93 47.70
C ALA A 157 3.96 -14.14 49.00
N THR A 158 3.54 -12.87 49.07
CA THR A 158 3.80 -11.99 50.23
C THR A 158 2.70 -12.06 51.30
N GLY A 159 1.51 -12.57 50.95
CA GLY A 159 0.36 -12.68 51.85
C GLY A 159 -0.28 -11.34 52.23
N GLN A 160 0.23 -10.22 51.73
CA GLN A 160 -0.28 -8.87 52.02
C GLN A 160 -1.11 -8.35 50.84
N ALA A 161 -2.42 -8.55 50.90
CA ALA A 161 -3.36 -7.96 49.96
C ALA A 161 -3.83 -6.59 50.46
N SER A 162 -3.06 -5.54 50.16
CA SER A 162 -3.49 -4.14 50.35
C SER A 162 -3.84 -3.49 49.01
N ILE A 163 -4.73 -2.50 49.02
CA ILE A 163 -5.09 -1.75 47.79
C ILE A 163 -3.84 -1.10 47.18
N ASP A 164 -2.94 -0.57 48.01
CA ASP A 164 -1.69 0.04 47.55
C ASP A 164 -0.76 -0.96 46.86
N ALA A 165 -0.77 -2.24 47.28
CA ALA A 165 0.01 -3.30 46.65
C ALA A 165 -0.51 -3.70 45.25
N VAL A 166 -1.81 -3.49 44.97
CA VAL A 166 -2.46 -3.82 43.69
C VAL A 166 -2.50 -2.62 42.75
N ALA A 167 -2.80 -1.43 43.27
CA ALA A 167 -3.11 -0.25 42.47
C ALA A 167 -1.95 0.19 41.57
N GLY A 168 -0.71 0.13 42.07
CA GLY A 168 0.48 0.45 41.29
C GLY A 168 0.64 -0.47 40.08
N PRO A 169 0.87 -1.79 40.28
CA PRO A 169 1.09 -2.74 39.18
C PRO A 169 -0.06 -2.81 38.17
N VAL A 170 -1.31 -2.66 38.61
CA VAL A 170 -2.47 -2.63 37.71
C VAL A 170 -2.46 -1.36 36.85
N GLY A 171 -2.15 -0.20 37.43
CA GLY A 171 -2.00 1.05 36.69
C GLY A 171 -0.88 0.99 35.65
N GLU A 172 0.26 0.39 36.01
CA GLU A 172 1.39 0.19 35.10
C GLU A 172 1.04 -0.76 33.95
N ALA A 173 0.30 -1.83 34.24
CA ALA A 173 -0.19 -2.75 33.23
C ALA A 173 -1.07 -2.02 32.20
N LEU A 174 -2.02 -1.17 32.62
CA LEU A 174 -2.91 -0.43 31.71
C LEU A 174 -2.19 0.45 30.69
N ILE A 175 -0.98 0.90 30.98
CA ILE A 175 -0.16 1.68 30.03
C ILE A 175 0.15 0.86 28.77
N MET A 176 0.34 -0.47 28.86
CA MET A 176 0.64 -1.30 27.69
C MET A 176 -0.51 -1.35 26.69
N THR A 177 -1.77 -1.43 27.17
CA THR A 177 -2.94 -1.32 26.29
C THR A 177 -3.02 0.05 25.65
N ALA A 178 -2.77 1.11 26.42
CA ALA A 178 -2.79 2.47 25.88
C ALA A 178 -1.75 2.65 24.75
N ILE A 179 -0.54 2.11 24.91
CA ILE A 179 0.48 2.08 23.86
C ILE A 179 0.00 1.27 22.66
N GLY A 180 -0.56 0.07 22.87
CA GLY A 180 -1.09 -0.77 21.79
C GLY A 180 -2.13 -0.06 20.93
N LEU A 181 -3.06 0.67 21.58
CA LEU A 181 -4.05 1.50 20.90
C LEU A 181 -3.41 2.69 20.17
N PHE A 182 -2.44 3.37 20.80
CA PHE A 182 -1.73 4.48 20.19
C PHE A 182 -0.95 4.07 18.93
N VAL A 183 -0.44 2.83 18.88
CA VAL A 183 0.20 2.26 17.69
C VAL A 183 -0.83 1.86 16.62
N ALA A 184 -1.96 1.27 17.04
CA ALA A 184 -2.98 0.76 16.13
C ALA A 184 -3.75 1.85 15.39
N ILE A 185 -4.19 2.90 16.10
CA ILE A 185 -5.10 3.92 15.55
C ILE A 185 -4.52 4.61 14.31
N PRO A 186 -3.27 5.16 14.33
CA PRO A 186 -2.67 5.77 13.15
C PRO A 186 -2.48 4.77 12.00
N ALA A 187 -2.12 3.52 12.31
CA ALA A 187 -1.93 2.49 11.30
C ALA A 187 -3.23 2.18 10.54
N VAL A 188 -4.35 2.02 11.25
CA VAL A 188 -5.68 1.77 10.65
C VAL A 188 -6.14 2.96 9.82
N LEU A 189 -5.99 4.19 10.33
CA LEU A 189 -6.39 5.40 9.61
C LEU A 189 -5.59 5.56 8.31
N ALA A 190 -4.27 5.36 8.37
CA ALA A 190 -3.43 5.44 7.20
C ALA A 190 -3.71 4.33 6.18
N TYR A 191 -3.91 3.09 6.64
CA TYR A 191 -4.31 1.98 5.77
C TYR A 191 -5.58 2.32 4.99
N ASN A 192 -6.65 2.75 5.68
CA ASN A 192 -7.92 3.11 5.04
C ASN A 192 -7.76 4.27 4.05
N PHE A 193 -6.95 5.27 4.40
CA PHE A 193 -6.66 6.41 3.53
C PHE A 193 -5.96 5.97 2.24
N PHE A 194 -4.89 5.17 2.35
CA PHE A 194 -4.14 4.71 1.18
C PHE A 194 -4.90 3.71 0.32
N VAL A 195 -5.72 2.83 0.91
CA VAL A 195 -6.62 1.94 0.14
C VAL A 195 -7.58 2.77 -0.72
N ARG A 196 -8.16 3.84 -0.15
CA ARG A 196 -9.04 4.74 -0.92
C ARG A 196 -8.30 5.44 -2.05
N LEU A 197 -7.08 5.92 -1.81
CA LEU A 197 -6.27 6.56 -2.83
C LEU A 197 -5.88 5.60 -3.95
N ASN A 198 -5.43 4.39 -3.61
CA ASN A 198 -5.08 3.35 -4.57
C ASN A 198 -6.29 2.98 -5.42
N ARG A 199 -7.49 2.90 -4.85
CA ARG A 199 -8.73 2.67 -5.63
C ARG A 199 -8.96 3.76 -6.68
N VAL A 200 -8.76 5.03 -6.33
CA VAL A 200 -8.89 6.14 -7.29
C VAL A 200 -7.84 6.03 -8.39
N THR A 201 -6.60 5.67 -8.05
CA THR A 201 -5.51 5.47 -9.02
C THR A 201 -5.76 4.26 -9.93
N ASN A 202 -6.25 3.14 -9.40
CA ASN A 202 -6.59 1.96 -10.20
C ASN A 202 -7.70 2.26 -11.22
N ASN A 203 -8.73 3.03 -10.83
CA ASN A 203 -9.75 3.48 -11.78
C ASN A 203 -9.14 4.33 -12.92
N LYS A 204 -8.10 5.14 -12.63
CA LYS A 204 -7.36 5.88 -13.66
C LYS A 204 -6.54 4.94 -14.56
N PHE A 205 -5.93 3.88 -14.01
CA PHE A 205 -5.25 2.85 -14.80
C PHE A 205 -6.21 2.16 -15.76
N ASP A 206 -7.40 1.76 -15.30
CA ASP A 206 -8.41 1.10 -16.13
C ASP A 206 -8.87 2.03 -17.26
N THR A 207 -9.13 3.31 -16.94
CA THR A 207 -9.52 4.32 -17.94
C THR A 207 -8.42 4.52 -18.98
N PHE A 208 -7.17 4.67 -18.53
CA PHE A 208 -6.03 4.84 -19.43
C PHE A 208 -5.78 3.60 -20.29
N ALA A 209 -5.96 2.41 -19.72
CA ALA A 209 -5.84 1.15 -20.46
C ALA A 209 -6.91 1.04 -21.56
N HIS A 210 -8.17 1.38 -21.27
CA HIS A 210 -9.21 1.42 -22.30
C HIS A 210 -8.89 2.43 -23.41
N ASP A 211 -8.48 3.65 -23.06
CA ASP A 211 -8.10 4.66 -24.06
C ASP A 211 -6.92 4.17 -24.94
N LEU A 212 -5.93 3.47 -24.36
CA LEU A 212 -4.82 2.87 -25.10
C LEU A 212 -5.26 1.71 -26.00
N HIS A 213 -6.16 0.87 -25.50
CA HIS A 213 -6.72 -0.24 -26.29
C HIS A 213 -7.40 0.28 -27.54
N ASP A 214 -8.27 1.27 -27.39
CA ASP A 214 -8.96 1.94 -28.48
C ASP A 214 -7.97 2.59 -29.47
N PHE A 215 -6.97 3.30 -28.95
CA PHE A 215 -5.93 3.93 -29.75
C PHE A 215 -5.15 2.91 -30.60
N PHE A 216 -4.70 1.79 -30.02
CA PHE A 216 -3.95 0.76 -30.74
C PHE A 216 -4.82 -0.12 -31.64
N ALA A 217 -6.13 -0.24 -31.34
CA ALA A 217 -7.08 -1.00 -32.14
C ALA A 217 -7.63 -0.20 -33.34
N THR A 218 -7.91 1.10 -33.17
CA THR A 218 -8.60 1.92 -34.18
C THR A 218 -7.72 3.00 -34.82
N GLY A 219 -6.54 3.28 -34.26
CA GLY A 219 -5.65 4.35 -34.72
C GLY A 219 -6.12 5.77 -34.34
N SER A 220 -7.17 5.91 -33.52
CA SER A 220 -7.69 7.19 -33.03
C SER A 220 -8.24 7.06 -31.61
N ARG A 221 -8.30 8.15 -30.86
CA ARG A 221 -8.89 8.13 -29.51
C ARG A 221 -10.41 8.18 -29.62
N VAL A 222 -11.14 7.32 -28.91
CA VAL A 222 -12.63 7.31 -28.93
C VAL A 222 -13.24 8.66 -28.50
N GLY A 223 -12.53 9.45 -27.67
CA GLY A 223 -12.94 10.82 -27.32
C GLY A 223 -12.99 11.81 -28.50
N GLU A 224 -12.17 11.63 -29.56
CA GLU A 224 -12.24 12.46 -30.77
C GLU A 224 -13.43 12.09 -31.67
N LEU A 225 -13.88 10.83 -31.64
CA LEU A 225 -15.02 10.37 -32.43
C LEU A 225 -16.36 10.94 -31.92
N ALA A 226 -16.46 11.23 -30.62
CA ALA A 226 -17.64 11.87 -30.03
C ALA A 226 -17.69 13.39 -30.24
N ALA A 227 -16.53 14.07 -30.35
CA ALA A 227 -16.46 15.52 -30.59
C ALA A 227 -16.66 15.91 -32.07
N LYS A 228 -16.61 14.93 -32.99
CA LYS A 228 -16.82 15.10 -34.44
C LYS A 228 -18.22 14.71 -34.93
N ARG A 229 -19.13 14.32 -34.04
CA ARG A 229 -20.55 14.07 -34.36
C ARG A 229 -21.41 15.21 -33.83
#